data_AF-A0AAV4T8Q3-F1
#
_entry.id   AF-A0AAV4T8Q3-F1
#
_cell.length_a   1.000
_cell.length_b   1.000
_cell.length_c   1.000
_cell.angle_alpha   90.00
_cell.angle_beta   90.00
_cell.angle_gamma   90.00
#
_symmetry.space_group_name_H-M   'P 1'
#
loop_
_entity.id
_entity.type
_entity.pdbx_description
1 polymer ?
#
loop_
_entity_poly.entity_id
_entity_poly.type
_entity_poly.pdbx_seq_one_letter_code
_entity_poly.pdbx_strand_id
1 'polypeptide(L)'
;MDLSTIKRKLDTGQYQDPWQYCEDVWLMFDNAWLYNRKTSKVYRHCSKLAEVFEQEIDPVMQSLGYCCGRKYVFQPQVFMLFWETVVYYS
;
A
#
# COMPACT_ATOMS: atom_id res chain seq x y z
N MET A 1 8.71 -10.33 2.23
CA MET A 1 9.38 -9.31 1.42
C MET A 1 10.01 -8.28 2.35
N ASP A 2 11.20 -7.78 2.04
CA ASP A 2 11.95 -6.85 2.89
C ASP A 2 12.87 -5.96 2.03
N LEU A 3 13.33 -4.83 2.59
CA LEU A 3 14.11 -3.84 1.86
C LEU A 3 15.45 -4.38 1.32
N SER A 4 16.10 -5.33 2.02
CA SER A 4 17.36 -5.90 1.55
C SER A 4 17.15 -6.77 0.31
N THR A 5 16.06 -7.54 0.30
CA THR A 5 15.66 -8.33 -0.86
C THR A 5 15.24 -7.45 -2.03
N ILE A 6 14.43 -6.42 -1.80
CA ILE A 6 14.01 -5.45 -2.84
C ILE A 6 15.23 -4.78 -3.46
N LYS A 7 16.16 -4.28 -2.62
CA LYS A 7 17.39 -3.66 -3.09
C LYS A 7 18.21 -4.62 -3.96
N ARG A 8 18.40 -5.86 -3.51
CA ARG A 8 19.13 -6.87 -4.29
C ARG A 8 18.47 -7.15 -5.63
N LYS A 9 17.13 -7.28 -5.68
CA LYS A 9 16.39 -7.49 -6.93
C LYS A 9 16.58 -6.31 -7.89
N LEU A 10 16.58 -5.08 -7.38
CA LEU A 10 16.85 -3.88 -8.16
C LEU A 10 18.29 -3.85 -8.69
N ASP A 11 19.29 -4.06 -7.82
CA ASP A 11 20.72 -4.05 -8.19
C ASP A 11 21.08 -5.11 -9.23
N THR A 12 20.37 -6.24 -9.21
CA THR A 12 20.60 -7.38 -10.12
C THR A 12 19.68 -7.36 -11.34
N GLY A 13 18.88 -6.30 -11.53
CA GLY A 13 18.01 -6.16 -12.70
C GLY A 13 16.90 -7.21 -12.80
N GLN A 14 16.43 -7.75 -11.67
CA GLN A 14 15.39 -8.79 -11.65
C GLN A 14 13.97 -8.26 -11.90
N TYR A 15 13.78 -6.94 -11.91
CA TYR A 15 12.51 -6.31 -12.25
C TYR A 15 12.48 -6.01 -13.74
N GLN A 16 11.50 -6.58 -14.44
CA GLN A 16 11.28 -6.35 -15.87
C GLN A 16 10.45 -5.09 -16.11
N ASP A 17 9.61 -4.74 -15.13
CA ASP A 17 8.70 -3.62 -15.16
C ASP A 17 8.68 -2.95 -13.77
N PRO A 18 8.66 -1.61 -13.67
CA PRO A 18 8.72 -0.89 -12.41
C PRO A 18 7.50 -1.13 -11.49
N TRP A 19 6.37 -1.62 -12.01
CA TRP A 19 5.25 -2.03 -11.16
C TRP A 19 5.60 -3.25 -10.31
N GLN A 20 6.46 -4.16 -10.80
CA GLN A 20 6.92 -5.30 -9.99
C GLN A 20 7.72 -4.84 -8.75
N TYR A 21 8.48 -3.75 -8.87
CA TYR A 21 9.12 -3.12 -7.72
C TYR A 21 8.09 -2.54 -6.75
N CYS A 22 7.09 -1.82 -7.27
CA CYS A 22 6.01 -1.26 -6.47
C CYS A 22 5.23 -2.37 -5.72
N GLU A 23 4.91 -3.46 -6.40
CA GLU A 23 4.22 -4.63 -5.84
C GLU A 23 5.00 -5.24 -4.67
N ASP A 24 6.32 -5.42 -4.80
CA ASP A 24 7.14 -5.95 -3.71
C ASP A 24 7.20 -4.99 -2.51
N VAL A 25 7.30 -3.68 -2.75
CA VAL A 25 7.25 -2.67 -1.68
C VAL A 25 5.90 -2.73 -0.95
N TRP A 26 4.80 -2.81 -1.69
CA TRP A 26 3.46 -2.95 -1.09
C TRP A 26 3.28 -4.26 -0.35
N LEU A 27 3.80 -5.37 -0.89
CA LEU A 27 3.78 -6.67 -0.22
C LEU A 27 4.56 -6.63 1.10
N MET A 28 5.68 -5.90 1.17
CA MET A 28 6.41 -5.68 2.42
C MET A 28 5.54 -4.94 3.45
N PHE A 29 4.85 -3.88 3.04
CA PHE A 29 3.95 -3.13 3.92
C PHE A 29 2.74 -3.96 4.38
N ASP A 30 2.07 -4.64 3.45
CA ASP A 30 0.90 -5.48 3.72
C ASP A 30 1.25 -6.60 4.71
N ASN A 31 2.41 -7.24 4.55
CA ASN A 31 2.91 -8.23 5.52
C ASN A 31 3.15 -7.59 6.91
N ALA A 32 3.80 -6.42 6.95
CA ALA A 32 4.05 -5.74 8.22
C ALA A 32 2.75 -5.35 8.94
N TRP A 33 1.73 -4.90 8.22
CA TRP A 33 0.42 -4.61 8.80
C TRP A 33 -0.36 -5.85 9.21
N LEU A 34 -0.26 -6.95 8.46
CA LEU A 34 -0.95 -8.21 8.75
C LEU A 34 -0.41 -8.87 10.02
N TYR A 35 0.91 -8.92 10.18
CA TYR A 35 1.54 -9.65 11.29
C TYR A 35 1.65 -8.84 12.59
N ASN A 36 1.53 -7.51 12.53
CA ASN A 36 1.76 -6.65 13.69
C ASN A 36 0.49 -5.93 14.14
N ARG A 37 0.27 -5.85 15.46
CA ARG A 37 -0.85 -5.07 16.02
C ARG A 37 -0.69 -3.59 15.68
N LYS A 38 -1.80 -2.88 15.46
CA LYS A 38 -1.85 -1.44 15.16
C LYS A 38 -1.10 -0.56 16.18
N THR A 39 -1.05 -0.98 17.45
CA THR A 39 -0.36 -0.26 18.53
C THR A 39 1.15 -0.50 18.57
N SER A 40 1.66 -1.50 17.83
CA SER A 40 3.08 -1.83 17.82
C SER A 40 3.92 -0.73 17.15
N LYS A 41 5.21 -0.67 17.51
CA LYS A 41 6.17 0.23 16.86
C LYS A 41 6.34 -0.12 15.37
N VAL A 42 6.40 -1.42 15.05
CA VAL A 42 6.57 -1.93 13.68
C VAL A 42 5.43 -1.44 12.79
N TYR A 43 4.18 -1.58 13.23
CA TYR A 43 3.02 -1.11 12.46
C TYR A 43 3.11 0.40 12.20
N ARG A 44 3.39 1.20 13.23
CA ARG A 44 3.49 2.67 13.10
C ARG A 44 4.62 3.11 12.17
N HIS A 45 5.80 2.48 12.28
CA HIS A 45 6.93 2.79 11.40
C HIS A 45 6.62 2.38 9.95
N CYS A 46 6.00 1.22 9.74
CA CYS A 46 5.56 0.77 8.43
C CYS A 46 4.58 1.76 7.79
N SER A 47 3.59 2.24 8.55
CA SER A 47 2.64 3.25 8.07
C SER A 47 3.34 4.55 7.66
N LYS A 48 4.36 4.99 8.41
CA LYS A 48 5.11 6.20 8.03
C LYS A 48 5.96 5.99 6.77
N LEU A 49 6.55 4.82 6.61
CA LEU A 49 7.29 4.47 5.39
C LEU A 49 6.39 4.42 4.17
N ALA A 50 5.18 3.87 4.29
CA ALA A 50 4.21 3.84 3.20
C ALA A 50 3.79 5.26 2.76
N GLU A 51 3.56 6.17 3.71
CA GLU A 51 3.24 7.58 3.42
C GLU A 51 4.36 8.27 2.63
N VAL A 52 5.62 8.06 3.01
CA VAL A 52 6.78 8.59 2.26
C VAL A 52 6.85 7.96 0.87
N PHE A 53 6.65 6.65 0.77
CA PHE A 53 6.70 5.96 -0.51
C PHE A 53 5.65 6.49 -1.51
N GLU A 54 4.42 6.73 -1.05
CA GLU A 54 3.35 7.30 -1.89
C GLU A 54 3.71 8.70 -2.44
N GLN A 55 4.42 9.51 -1.66
CA GLN A 55 4.84 10.85 -2.08
C GLN A 55 5.95 10.81 -3.13
N GLU A 56 6.88 9.86 -2.99
CA GLU A 56 8.07 9.76 -3.84
C GLU A 56 7.84 8.97 -5.12
N ILE A 57 6.92 7.98 -5.14
CA ILE A 57 6.80 7.06 -6.27
C ILE A 57 6.17 7.71 -7.51
N ASP A 58 5.29 8.70 -7.33
CA ASP A 58 4.59 9.37 -8.42
C ASP A 58 5.54 10.07 -9.42
N PRO A 59 6.42 11.00 -9.00
CA PRO A 59 7.34 11.66 -9.93
C PRO A 59 8.31 10.67 -10.59
N VAL A 60 8.72 9.61 -9.87
CA VAL A 60 9.58 8.56 -10.42
C VAL A 60 8.88 7.81 -11.54
N MET A 61 7.66 7.33 -11.31
CA MET A 61 6.89 6.60 -12.33
C MET A 61 6.54 7.47 -13.53
N GLN A 62 6.27 8.76 -13.32
CA GLN A 62 6.08 9.73 -14.40
C GLN A 62 7.31 9.91 -15.27
N SER A 63 8.51 9.95 -14.67
CA SER A 63 9.77 10.03 -15.43
C SER A 63 10.05 8.77 -16.26
N LEU A 64 9.46 7.63 -15.88
CA LEU A 64 9.50 6.36 -16.62
C LEU A 64 8.40 6.26 -17.69
N GLY A 65 7.56 7.28 -17.86
CA GLY A 65 6.51 7.34 -18.89
C GLY A 65 5.14 6.83 -18.45
N TYR A 66 4.92 6.57 -17.17
CA TYR A 66 3.62 6.15 -16.62
C TYR A 66 2.80 7.35 -16.13
N CYS A 67 1.49 7.18 -15.93
CA CYS A 67 0.61 8.27 -15.47
C CYS A 67 0.86 8.67 -14.00
N CYS A 68 1.14 7.69 -13.14
CA CYS A 68 1.42 7.83 -11.71
C CYS A 68 1.98 6.52 -11.15
N GLY A 69 2.43 6.52 -9.90
CA GLY A 69 2.89 5.33 -9.17
C GLY A 69 1.94 4.87 -8.07
N ARG A 70 0.72 5.43 -8.01
CA ARG A 70 -0.24 5.16 -6.93
C ARG A 70 -0.82 3.76 -7.00
N LYS A 71 -0.96 3.14 -5.82
CA LYS A 71 -1.79 1.94 -5.65
C LYS A 71 -3.25 2.36 -5.60
N TYR A 72 -3.99 2.11 -6.68
CA TYR A 72 -5.44 2.29 -6.66
C TYR A 72 -6.09 1.11 -5.95
N VAL A 73 -6.69 1.39 -4.79
CA VAL A 73 -7.58 0.44 -4.10
C VAL A 73 -9.01 0.83 -4.38
N PHE A 74 -9.84 -0.14 -4.77
CA PHE A 74 -11.27 0.08 -4.88
C PHE A 74 -11.80 0.36 -3.47
N GLN A 75 -12.32 1.57 -3.23
CA GLN A 75 -13.00 1.84 -1.97
C GLN A 75 -14.24 0.94 -1.89
N PRO A 76 -14.43 0.19 -0.79
CA PRO A 76 -15.68 -0.53 -0.60
C PRO A 76 -16.81 0.49 -0.64
N GLN A 77 -17.80 0.24 -1.50
CA GLN A 77 -18.98 1.10 -1.58
C GLN A 77 -19.58 1.21 -0.18
N VAL A 78 -19.92 2.44 0.23
CA VAL A 78 -20.59 2.67 1.52
C VAL A 78 -21.93 1.95 1.47
N PHE A 79 -22.02 0.77 2.07
CA PHE A 79 -23.28 0.09 2.31
C PHE A 79 -24.05 0.92 3.35
N MET A 80 -24.94 1.79 2.88
CA MET A 80 -25.87 2.50 3.76
C MET A 80 -26.82 1.48 4.38
N LEU A 81 -26.67 1.24 5.68
CA LEU A 81 -27.58 0.39 6.46
C LEU A 81 -28.88 1.17 6.72
N PHE A 82 -29.82 1.14 5.77
CA PHE A 82 -31.11 1.84 5.85
C PHE A 82 -32.17 1.12 6.71
N TRP A 83 -31.81 0.37 7.76
CA TRP A 83 -32.78 -0.43 8.53
C TRP A 83 -32.78 -0.26 10.05
N GLU A 84 -31.92 0.57 10.66
CA GLU A 84 -31.96 0.77 12.12
C GLU A 84 -32.97 1.84 12.61
N THR A 85 -33.75 2.48 11.73
CA THR A 85 -34.67 3.56 12.16
C THR A 85 -36.15 3.14 12.29
N VAL A 86 -36.53 1.89 11.98
CA VAL A 86 -37.97 1.48 11.99
C VAL A 86 -38.39 0.65 13.21
N VAL A 87 -37.47 0.24 14.10
CA VAL A 87 -37.83 -0.60 15.26
C VAL A 87 -38.12 0.21 16.53
N TYR A 88 -37.95 1.54 16.53
CA TYR A 88 -38.30 2.39 17.68
C TYR A 88 -39.70 3.04 17.61
N TYR A 89 -40.50 2.71 16.59
CA TYR A 89 -41.90 3.13 16.47
C TYR A 89 -42.78 1.97 15.99
N SER A 90 -42.93 0.92 16.80
CA SER A 90 -44.11 0.03 16.78
C SER A 90 -44.36 -0.59 18.14
#